data_AF-A0A381FMU9-F1
#
_entry.id   AF-A0A381FMU9-F1
#
_cell.length_a   1.000
_cell.length_b   1.000
_cell.length_c   1.000
_cell.angle_alpha   90.00
_cell.angle_beta   90.00
_cell.angle_gamma   90.00
#
_symmetry.space_group_name_H-M   'P 1'
#
loop_
_entity.id
_entity.type
_entity.pdbx_description
1 polymer ?
#
loop_
_entity_poly.entity_id
_entity_poly.type
_entity_poly.pdbx_seq_one_letter_code
_entity_poly.pdbx_strand_id
1 'polypeptide(L)'
;MKNQDILTVGKISFWLSFILGNICLFGYILTKIEAFASYGFVLLLFAAPVNLVVIALLIIYGLFNKSYLKDCMKASLIICINIPIAILYFYLGVFLIGI
;
A
#
# COMPACT_ATOMS: atom_id res chain seq x y z
N MET A 1 17.24 3.39 -15.27
CA MET A 1 15.91 3.94 -14.95
C MET A 1 15.92 5.42 -15.28
N LYS A 2 15.00 5.89 -16.11
CA LYS A 2 14.70 7.33 -16.15
C LYS A 2 13.96 7.69 -14.86
N ASN A 3 14.06 8.93 -14.40
CA ASN A 3 13.38 9.43 -13.19
C ASN A 3 11.87 9.13 -13.19
N GLN A 4 11.26 9.11 -14.38
CA GLN A 4 9.84 8.80 -14.58
C GLN A 4 9.49 7.34 -14.23
N ASP A 5 10.43 6.40 -14.37
CA ASP A 5 10.20 4.99 -14.08
C ASP A 5 10.09 4.75 -12.57
N ILE A 6 10.93 5.42 -11.76
CA ILE A 6 10.98 5.28 -10.30
C ILE A 6 9.67 5.78 -9.67
N LEU A 7 9.20 6.95 -10.10
CA LEU A 7 7.94 7.50 -9.61
C LEU A 7 6.74 6.64 -10.02
N THR A 8 6.81 6.02 -11.20
CA THR A 8 5.77 5.11 -11.69
C THR A 8 5.67 3.86 -10.83
N VAL A 9 6.80 3.27 -10.42
CA VAL A 9 6.81 2.14 -9.47
C VAL A 9 6.11 2.52 -8.17
N GLY A 10 6.46 3.66 -7.57
CA GLY A 10 5.81 4.13 -6.34
C GLY A 10 4.30 4.32 -6.49
N LYS A 11 3.86 4.91 -7.60
CA LYS A 11 2.43 5.10 -7.91
C LYS A 11 1.71 3.78 -8.13
N ILE A 12 2.28 2.83 -8.86
CA ILE A 12 1.65 1.52 -9.13
C ILE A 12 1.51 0.75 -7.82
N SER A 13 2.55 0.67 -6.99
CA SER A 13 2.48 0.01 -5.68
C SER A 13 1.40 0.65 -4.78
N PHE A 14 1.30 1.97 -4.80
CA PHE A 14 0.25 2.71 -4.11
C PHE A 14 -1.15 2.32 -4.63
N TRP A 15 -1.41 2.54 -5.91
CA TRP A 15 -2.73 2.32 -6.51
C TRP A 15 -3.18 0.87 -6.42
N LEU A 16 -2.28 -0.10 -6.62
CA LEU A 16 -2.60 -1.51 -6.52
C LEU A 16 -3.11 -1.87 -5.10
N SER A 17 -2.36 -1.47 -4.07
CA SER A 17 -2.75 -1.73 -2.68
C SER A 17 -4.05 -1.02 -2.32
N PHE A 18 -4.19 0.24 -2.75
CA PHE A 18 -5.37 1.06 -2.47
C PHE A 18 -6.62 0.49 -3.12
N ILE A 19 -6.57 0.16 -4.41
CA ILE A 19 -7.72 -0.38 -5.15
C ILE A 19 -8.15 -1.73 -4.57
N LEU A 20 -7.20 -2.64 -4.32
CA LEU A 20 -7.52 -3.96 -3.77
C LEU A 20 -8.14 -3.84 -2.36
N GLY A 21 -7.60 -2.95 -1.52
CA GLY A 21 -8.17 -2.70 -0.20
C GLY A 21 -9.59 -2.13 -0.27
N ASN A 22 -9.86 -1.20 -1.19
CA ASN A 22 -11.22 -0.69 -1.41
C ASN A 22 -12.17 -1.80 -1.91
N ILE A 23 -11.73 -2.65 -2.84
CA ILE A 23 -12.54 -3.77 -3.34
C ILE A 23 -12.91 -4.71 -2.19
N CYS A 24 -11.96 -5.02 -1.29
CA CYS A 24 -12.23 -5.86 -0.12
C CYS A 24 -13.21 -5.17 0.85
N LEU A 25 -12.97 -3.90 1.18
CA LEU A 25 -13.79 -3.17 2.13
C LEU A 25 -15.23 -2.97 1.62
N PHE A 26 -15.38 -2.40 0.42
CA PHE A 26 -16.70 -2.16 -0.16
C PHE A 26 -17.40 -3.46 -0.56
N GLY A 27 -16.63 -4.46 -1.02
CA GLY A 27 -17.16 -5.81 -1.26
C GLY A 27 -17.83 -6.37 -0.01
N TYR A 28 -17.17 -6.29 1.14
CA TYR A 28 -17.76 -6.71 2.41
C TYR A 28 -18.97 -5.84 2.81
N ILE A 29 -18.87 -4.51 2.74
CA ILE A 29 -19.94 -3.59 3.13
C ILE A 29 -21.23 -3.84 2.33
N LEU A 30 -21.11 -4.02 1.01
CA LEU A 30 -22.25 -4.14 0.09
C LEU A 30 -22.84 -5.55 0.06
N THR A 31 -22.00 -6.58 0.09
CA THR A 31 -22.45 -7.98 -0.09
C THR A 31 -22.58 -8.75 1.21
N LYS A 32 -21.95 -8.26 2.30
CA LYS A 32 -21.81 -8.95 3.59
C LYS A 32 -21.13 -10.33 3.49
N ILE A 33 -20.42 -10.60 2.39
CA ILE A 33 -19.68 -11.85 2.21
C ILE A 33 -18.37 -11.78 3.00
N GLU A 34 -18.22 -12.63 4.02
CA GLU A 34 -17.04 -12.68 4.90
C GLU A 34 -15.71 -12.91 4.17
N ALA A 35 -15.75 -13.56 3.00
CA ALA A 35 -14.55 -13.76 2.18
C ALA A 35 -13.84 -12.43 1.86
N PHE A 36 -14.58 -11.36 1.57
CA PHE A 36 -13.98 -10.04 1.31
C PHE A 36 -13.27 -9.46 2.54
N ALA A 37 -13.80 -9.66 3.74
CA ALA A 37 -13.14 -9.26 4.98
C ALA A 37 -11.86 -10.07 5.21
N SER A 38 -11.93 -11.40 5.06
CA SER A 38 -10.78 -12.30 5.21
C SER A 38 -9.66 -11.95 4.22
N TYR A 39 -9.98 -11.80 2.93
CA TYR A 39 -9.00 -11.37 1.92
C TYR A 39 -8.46 -9.97 2.19
N GLY A 40 -9.29 -9.05 2.70
CA GLY A 40 -8.85 -7.72 3.13
C GLY A 40 -7.82 -7.76 4.26
N PHE A 41 -8.01 -8.63 5.26
CA PHE A 41 -7.04 -8.86 6.33
C PHE A 41 -5.75 -9.50 5.83
N VAL A 42 -5.84 -10.50 4.95
CA VAL A 42 -4.66 -11.11 4.32
C VAL A 42 -3.90 -10.07 3.49
N LEU A 43 -4.61 -9.22 2.75
CA LEU A 43 -4.03 -8.12 1.99
C LEU A 43 -3.30 -7.15 2.93
N LEU A 44 -3.88 -6.77 4.06
CA LEU A 44 -3.21 -5.93 5.06
C LEU A 44 -1.91 -6.57 5.56
N LEU A 45 -1.95 -7.86 5.88
CA LEU A 45 -0.81 -8.59 6.41
C LEU A 45 0.34 -8.71 5.40
N PHE A 46 0.05 -8.83 4.11
CA PHE A 46 1.07 -8.95 3.06
C PHE A 46 1.46 -7.62 2.40
N ALA A 47 0.50 -6.73 2.14
CA ALA A 47 0.76 -5.47 1.45
C ALA A 47 1.58 -4.51 2.31
N ALA A 48 1.43 -4.52 3.64
CA ALA A 48 2.22 -3.65 4.50
C ALA A 48 3.73 -4.02 4.47
N PRO A 49 4.13 -5.30 4.71
CA PRO A 49 5.52 -5.71 4.56
C PRO A 49 6.07 -5.49 3.16
N VAL A 50 5.30 -5.82 2.11
CA VAL A 50 5.74 -5.61 0.72
C VAL A 50 5.99 -4.13 0.44
N ASN A 51 5.08 -3.24 0.85
CA ASN A 51 5.26 -1.80 0.68
C ASN A 51 6.48 -1.27 1.45
N LEU A 52 6.73 -1.78 2.67
CA LEU A 52 7.93 -1.44 3.44
C LEU A 52 9.22 -1.91 2.74
N VAL A 53 9.24 -3.11 2.17
CA VAL A 53 10.39 -3.61 1.40
C VAL A 53 10.64 -2.73 0.18
N VAL A 54 9.60 -2.35 -0.56
CA VAL A 54 9.74 -1.45 -1.72
C VAL A 54 10.30 -0.08 -1.30
N ILE A 55 9.80 0.47 -0.18
CA ILE A 55 10.32 1.73 0.39
C ILE A 55 11.81 1.59 0.73
N ALA A 56 12.21 0.50 1.40
CA ALA A 56 13.59 0.25 1.78
C ALA A 56 14.51 0.15 0.54
N LEU A 57 14.09 -0.60 -0.48
CA LEU A 57 14.83 -0.74 -1.74
C LEU A 57 14.99 0.61 -2.46
N LEU A 58 13.93 1.43 -2.51
CA LEU A 58 13.98 2.77 -3.10
C LEU A 58 14.94 3.70 -2.35
N ILE A 59 14.92 3.68 -1.01
CA ILE A 59 15.82 4.49 -0.17
C ILE A 59 17.27 4.05 -0.40
N ILE A 60 17.55 2.74 -0.32
CA ILE A 60 18.89 2.19 -0.54
C ILE A 60 19.39 2.58 -1.93
N TYR A 61 18.57 2.39 -2.97
CA TYR A 61 18.93 2.76 -4.34
C TYR A 61 19.23 4.26 -4.50
N GLY A 62 18.42 5.12 -3.88
CA GLY A 62 18.61 6.57 -3.88
C GLY A 62 19.88 7.01 -3.14
N LEU A 63 20.26 6.32 -2.05
CA LEU A 63 21.49 6.60 -1.32
C LEU A 63 22.75 6.28 -2.14
N PHE A 64 22.74 5.16 -2.87
CA PHE A 64 23.83 4.80 -3.79
C PHE A 64 23.86 5.67 -5.05
N ASN A 65 22.70 6.18 -5.50
CA ASN A 65 22.60 7.03 -6.68
C ASN A 65 21.98 8.39 -6.36
N LYS A 66 22.79 9.30 -5.80
CA LYS A 66 22.33 10.63 -5.35
C LYS A 66 21.56 11.44 -6.39
N SER A 67 21.82 11.24 -7.69
CA SER A 67 21.06 11.85 -8.79
C SER A 67 19.55 11.58 -8.72
N TYR A 68 19.17 10.37 -8.28
CA TYR A 68 17.78 9.92 -8.22
C TYR A 68 17.18 9.99 -6.81
N LEU A 69 17.96 10.40 -5.79
CA LEU A 69 17.56 10.38 -4.38
C LEU A 69 16.25 11.14 -4.12
N LYS A 70 16.05 12.31 -4.76
CA LYS A 70 14.81 13.09 -4.64
C LYS A 70 13.59 12.32 -5.16
N ASP A 71 13.73 11.62 -6.28
CA ASP A 71 12.62 10.90 -6.89
C ASP A 71 12.33 9.58 -6.17
N CYS A 72 13.38 8.90 -5.68
CA CYS A 72 13.24 7.76 -4.77
C CYS A 72 12.50 8.15 -3.48
N MET A 73 12.88 9.25 -2.84
CA MET A 73 12.18 9.76 -1.65
C MET A 73 10.73 10.11 -1.93
N LYS A 74 10.42 10.76 -3.07
CA LYS A 74 9.03 11.04 -3.46
C LYS A 74 8.23 9.76 -3.68
N ALA A 75 8.79 8.77 -4.37
CA ALA A 75 8.14 7.48 -4.58
C ALA A 75 7.90 6.75 -3.26
N SER A 76 8.88 6.72 -2.36
CA SER A 76 8.74 6.15 -1.02
C SER A 76 7.65 6.86 -0.20
N LEU A 77 7.60 8.19 -0.23
CA LEU A 77 6.55 8.96 0.46
C LEU A 77 5.15 8.64 -0.06
N ILE A 78 4.99 8.47 -1.38
CA ILE A 78 3.71 8.06 -1.98
C ILE A 78 3.30 6.68 -1.46
N ILE A 79 4.23 5.72 -1.40
CA ILE A 79 3.94 4.38 -0.87
C ILE A 79 3.61 4.45 0.64
N CYS A 80 4.28 5.31 1.42
CA CYS A 80 4.01 5.47 2.84
C CYS A 80 2.56 5.88 3.14
N ILE A 81 1.86 6.53 2.21
CA ILE A 81 0.42 6.87 2.36
C ILE A 81 -0.44 5.60 2.49
N ASN A 82 0.01 4.44 2.00
CA ASN A 82 -0.70 3.18 2.23
C ASN A 82 -0.72 2.75 3.71
N ILE A 83 0.25 3.17 4.53
CA ILE A 83 0.32 2.78 5.95
C ILE A 83 -0.87 3.35 6.76
N PRO A 84 -1.17 4.67 6.76
CA PRO A 84 -2.34 5.18 7.45
C PRO A 84 -3.66 4.65 6.87
N ILE A 85 -3.72 4.40 5.55
CA ILE A 85 -4.91 3.79 4.92
C ILE A 85 -5.09 2.35 5.41
N ALA A 86 -4.02 1.58 5.53
CA ALA A 86 -4.05 0.22 6.04
C ALA A 86 -4.56 0.18 7.49
N ILE A 87 -4.09 1.10 8.33
CA ILE A 87 -4.58 1.26 9.71
C ILE A 87 -6.08 1.59 9.71
N LEU A 88 -6.52 2.51 8.87
CA LEU A 88 -7.94 2.86 8.74
C LEU A 88 -8.79 1.64 8.35
N TYR A 89 -8.35 0.85 7.36
CA TYR A 89 -9.06 -0.35 6.92
C TYR A 89 -9.10 -1.44 7.97
N PHE A 90 -8.04 -1.60 8.76
CA PHE A 90 -8.04 -2.52 9.90
C PHE A 90 -9.13 -2.13 10.91
N TYR A 91 -9.17 -0.87 11.35
CA TYR A 91 -10.18 -0.40 12.30
C TYR A 91 -11.59 -0.48 11.74
N LEU A 92 -11.79 -0.13 10.47
CA LEU A 92 -13.09 -0.26 9.81
C LEU A 92 -13.54 -1.72 9.73
N GLY A 93 -12.63 -2.64 9.37
CA GLY A 93 -12.91 -4.07 9.32
C GLY A 93 -13.33 -4.61 10.68
N VAL A 94 -12.56 -4.31 11.73
CA VAL A 94 -12.85 -4.70 13.12
C VAL A 94 -14.23 -4.16 13.55
N PHE A 95 -14.47 -2.86 13.35
CA PHE A 95 -15.75 -2.22 13.69
C PHE A 95 -16.94 -2.83 12.94
N LEU A 96 -16.80 -3.13 11.65
CA LEU A 96 -17.88 -3.68 10.83
C LEU A 96 -18.20 -5.14 11.15
N ILE A 97 -17.20 -5.92 11.59
CA ILE A 97 -17.36 -7.34 11.97
C ILE A 97 -17.85 -7.46 13.43
N GLY A 98 -17.68 -6.41 14.25
CA GLY A 98 -18.16 -6.36 15.63
C GLY A 98 -17.24 -7.08 16.63
N ILE A 99 -15.94 -7.14 16.32
CA ILE A 99 -14.87 -7.53 17.26
C ILE A 99 -14.38 -6.27 17.98
#